data_AF-A0A420SM27-F1
#
_entry.id   AF-A0A420SM27-F1
#
_cell.length_a   1.000
_cell.length_b   1.000
_cell.length_c   1.000
_cell.angle_alpha   90.00
_cell.angle_beta   90.00
_cell.angle_gamma   90.00
#
_symmetry.space_group_name_H-M   'P 1'
#
loop_
_entity.id
_entity.type
_entity.pdbx_description
1 polymer ?
#
loop_
_entity_poly.entity_id
_entity_poly.type
_entity_poly.pdbx_seq_one_letter_code
_entity_poly.pdbx_strand_id
1 'polypeptide(L)'
;MMDRTSLASLPDDIVLDIVEHLDTARDVAHVSALTKHLQSLIRQDGWRTFVKTRFPSLQIDTDPESLWSSVADRATYLDRCWEKRGFWVNVLHEKKNQPERFQRRVAGSQSVLFHSVIDARLMSSPNNEVIAAGVGENLMVCIKPVDGQQDTWYQIGGHDHGYRAGTGDATATSVTESDGIPNIVVGRANGDISIHSGKDKFATVARHLNPTDEALLSHASDPMRKSPGQVAVSSLQWHPETNLLASGKGSVLTLYNLSVSDDQVLSPFDYHEFSKASPADEASLLRSTKFMGKDIVACALGGTRNPLRWGQLTPTGLQFFDAHSNSMHVDDASRLISGGVSEKTTVRAIEPVRGGSENLLLSAWDDGTYRQVYLTRLMVSY
;
A
#
# COMPACT_ATOMS: atom_id res chain seq x y z
N MET A 1 -0.98 -56.75 -29.47
CA MET A 1 -1.93 -55.79 -28.88
C MET A 1 -1.21 -54.46 -28.90
N MET A 2 -1.52 -53.56 -29.84
CA MET A 2 -0.86 -52.25 -29.89
C MET A 2 -1.38 -51.43 -28.71
N ASP A 3 -0.48 -51.04 -27.80
CA ASP A 3 -0.82 -50.07 -26.77
C ASP A 3 -1.36 -48.82 -27.46
N ARG A 4 -2.61 -48.47 -27.13
CA ARG A 4 -3.23 -47.26 -27.63
C ARG A 4 -2.40 -46.09 -27.11
N THR A 5 -1.68 -45.44 -28.01
CA THR A 5 -0.99 -44.17 -27.75
C THR A 5 -2.02 -43.20 -27.20
N SER A 6 -1.89 -42.85 -25.93
CA SER A 6 -2.79 -41.94 -25.24
C SER A 6 -1.95 -40.94 -24.45
N LEU A 7 -2.55 -39.80 -24.09
CA LEU A 7 -1.86 -38.83 -23.22
C LEU A 7 -1.37 -39.47 -21.91
N ALA A 8 -2.08 -40.50 -21.43
CA ALA A 8 -1.73 -41.22 -20.21
C ALA A 8 -0.56 -42.20 -20.35
N SER A 9 -0.09 -42.48 -21.57
CA SER A 9 1.11 -43.29 -21.83
C SER A 9 2.37 -42.43 -22.03
N LEU A 10 2.26 -41.10 -21.91
CA LEU A 10 3.40 -40.21 -21.98
C LEU A 10 4.20 -40.21 -20.67
N PRO A 11 5.52 -40.02 -20.73
CA PRO A 11 6.35 -39.71 -19.56
C PRO A 11 5.87 -38.45 -18.81
N ASP A 12 6.06 -38.42 -17.49
CA ASP A 12 5.54 -37.37 -16.61
C ASP A 12 6.11 -35.97 -16.94
N ASP A 13 7.39 -35.91 -17.34
CA ASP A 13 8.05 -34.69 -17.80
C ASP A 13 7.36 -34.08 -19.03
N ILE A 14 7.00 -34.91 -20.01
CA ILE A 14 6.27 -34.44 -21.20
C ILE A 14 4.87 -33.95 -20.85
N VAL A 15 4.21 -34.58 -19.87
CA VAL A 15 2.90 -34.10 -19.40
C VAL A 15 3.04 -32.75 -18.70
N LEU A 16 4.08 -32.54 -17.90
CA LEU A 16 4.32 -31.25 -17.24
C LEU A 16 4.69 -30.15 -18.25
N ASP A 17 5.45 -30.47 -19.30
CA ASP A 17 5.70 -29.55 -20.42
C ASP A 17 4.40 -29.15 -21.12
N ILE A 18 3.47 -30.09 -21.31
CA ILE A 18 2.14 -29.76 -21.85
C ILE A 18 1.39 -28.82 -20.92
N VAL A 19 1.41 -29.08 -19.60
CA VAL A 19 0.75 -28.24 -18.59
C VAL A 19 1.29 -26.81 -18.58
N GLU A 20 2.59 -26.63 -18.79
CA GLU A 20 3.21 -25.30 -18.92
C GLU A 20 2.57 -24.45 -20.04
N HIS A 21 2.12 -25.10 -21.11
CA HIS A 21 1.53 -24.44 -22.27
C HIS A 21 0.00 -24.33 -22.20
N LEU A 22 -0.64 -24.79 -21.14
CA LEU A 22 -2.09 -24.67 -20.97
C LEU A 22 -2.45 -23.25 -20.50
N ASP A 23 -3.35 -22.60 -21.24
CA ASP A 23 -3.75 -21.22 -20.95
C ASP A 23 -4.67 -21.10 -19.74
N THR A 24 -5.49 -22.12 -19.44
CA THR A 24 -6.52 -22.03 -18.42
C THR A 24 -6.45 -23.16 -17.38
N ALA A 25 -6.81 -22.84 -16.14
CA ALA A 25 -6.92 -23.83 -15.07
C ALA A 25 -7.98 -24.90 -15.40
N ARG A 26 -8.96 -24.58 -16.25
CA ARG A 26 -9.96 -25.54 -16.74
C ARG A 26 -9.29 -26.64 -17.56
N ASP A 27 -8.37 -26.28 -18.45
CA ASP A 27 -7.68 -27.25 -19.31
C ASP A 27 -6.79 -28.18 -18.47
N VAL A 28 -6.10 -27.63 -17.47
CA VAL A 28 -5.31 -28.42 -16.51
C VAL A 28 -6.21 -29.40 -15.74
N ALA A 29 -7.38 -28.93 -15.28
CA ALA A 29 -8.35 -29.78 -14.59
C ALA A 29 -8.87 -30.92 -15.49
N HIS A 30 -9.13 -30.63 -16.77
CA HIS A 30 -9.54 -31.62 -17.75
C HIS A 30 -8.46 -32.68 -18.00
N VAL A 31 -7.18 -32.28 -18.11
CA VAL A 31 -6.06 -33.22 -18.22
C VAL A 31 -5.98 -34.12 -16.97
N SER A 32 -6.13 -33.55 -15.78
CA SER A 32 -6.13 -34.31 -14.53
C SER A 32 -7.26 -35.36 -14.46
N ALA A 33 -8.39 -35.11 -15.13
CA ALA A 33 -9.56 -35.97 -15.09
C ALA A 33 -9.48 -37.19 -16.03
N LEU A 34 -8.47 -37.25 -16.91
CA LEU A 34 -8.36 -38.31 -17.91
C LEU A 34 -8.01 -39.67 -17.29
N THR A 35 -7.07 -39.72 -16.34
CA THR A 35 -6.66 -40.96 -15.65
C THR A 35 -6.22 -40.69 -14.20
N LYS A 36 -6.21 -41.74 -13.37
CA LYS A 36 -5.73 -41.65 -11.97
C LYS A 36 -4.26 -41.24 -11.88
N HIS A 37 -3.44 -41.67 -12.84
CA HIS A 37 -2.02 -41.30 -12.93
C HIS A 37 -1.87 -39.80 -13.13
N LEU A 38 -2.53 -39.25 -14.16
CA LEU A 38 -2.52 -37.81 -14.45
C LEU A 38 -3.13 -37.00 -13.30
N GLN A 39 -4.18 -37.51 -12.65
CA GLN A 39 -4.74 -36.87 -11.47
C GLN A 39 -3.71 -36.73 -10.34
N SER A 40 -2.89 -37.76 -10.11
CA SER A 40 -1.83 -37.74 -9.11
C SER A 40 -0.71 -36.76 -9.50
N LEU A 41 -0.24 -36.82 -10.74
CA LEU A 41 0.81 -35.95 -11.27
C LEU A 41 0.41 -34.46 -11.21
N ILE A 42 -0.81 -34.14 -11.63
CA ILE A 42 -1.31 -32.75 -11.59
C ILE A 42 -1.44 -32.25 -10.14
N ARG A 43 -1.86 -33.11 -9.21
CA ARG A 43 -1.94 -32.76 -7.78
C ARG A 43 -0.58 -32.51 -7.16
N GLN A 44 0.44 -33.27 -7.55
CA GLN A 44 1.79 -33.14 -7.02
C GLN A 44 2.50 -31.92 -7.61
N ASP A 45 2.55 -31.82 -8.94
CA ASP A 45 3.40 -30.82 -9.61
C ASP A 45 2.67 -30.00 -10.69
N GLY A 46 1.63 -30.55 -11.33
CA GLY A 46 0.97 -29.85 -12.45
C GLY A 46 0.37 -28.49 -12.07
N TRP A 47 -0.32 -28.39 -10.93
CA TRP A 47 -0.84 -27.09 -10.46
C TRP A 47 0.27 -26.09 -10.14
N ARG A 48 1.40 -26.57 -9.60
CA ARG A 48 2.57 -25.74 -9.34
C ARG A 48 3.16 -25.20 -10.64
N THR A 49 3.35 -26.07 -11.64
CA THR A 49 3.83 -25.68 -12.98
C THR A 49 2.91 -24.64 -13.60
N PHE A 50 1.61 -24.92 -13.66
CA PHE A 50 0.61 -23.98 -14.19
C PHE A 50 0.67 -22.61 -13.51
N VAL A 51 0.69 -22.56 -12.18
CA VAL A 51 0.70 -21.29 -11.44
C VAL A 51 1.98 -20.49 -11.71
N LYS A 52 3.14 -21.14 -11.67
CA LYS A 52 4.42 -20.46 -11.87
C LYS A 52 4.57 -19.90 -13.28
N THR A 53 4.03 -20.59 -14.28
CA THR A 53 4.10 -20.14 -15.67
C THR A 53 3.05 -19.08 -15.98
N ARG A 54 1.82 -19.23 -15.50
CA ARG A 54 0.71 -18.30 -15.79
C ARG A 54 0.72 -17.04 -14.93
N PHE A 55 1.25 -17.12 -13.72
CA PHE A 55 1.29 -15.99 -12.78
C PHE A 55 2.72 -15.72 -12.28
N PRO A 56 3.68 -15.44 -13.18
CA PRO A 56 5.09 -15.27 -12.82
C PRO A 56 5.33 -14.07 -11.90
N SER A 57 4.42 -13.09 -11.90
CA SER A 57 4.46 -11.92 -11.01
C SER A 57 3.90 -12.19 -9.61
N LEU A 58 3.21 -13.30 -9.38
CA LEU A 58 2.80 -13.67 -8.03
C LEU A 58 3.99 -14.39 -7.38
N GLN A 59 4.80 -13.65 -6.62
CA GLN A 59 5.82 -14.22 -5.73
C GLN A 59 5.11 -15.03 -4.64
N ILE A 60 4.81 -16.29 -4.95
CA ILE A 60 4.12 -17.21 -4.04
C ILE A 60 5.20 -17.97 -3.27
N ASP A 61 5.23 -17.74 -1.95
CA ASP A 61 6.12 -18.46 -1.05
C ASP A 61 5.83 -19.97 -1.12
N THR A 62 6.88 -20.75 -1.39
CA THR A 62 6.77 -22.19 -1.53
C THR A 62 6.92 -22.87 -0.18
N ASP A 63 5.86 -22.86 0.63
CA ASP A 63 5.79 -23.73 1.80
C ASP A 63 5.57 -25.19 1.32
N PRO A 64 6.33 -26.19 1.80
CA PRO A 64 6.07 -27.61 1.52
C PRO A 64 4.62 -28.06 1.74
N GLU A 65 3.86 -27.42 2.62
CA GLU A 65 2.44 -27.73 2.87
C GLU A 65 1.46 -26.99 1.93
N SER A 66 1.97 -26.17 0.99
CA SER A 66 1.13 -25.38 0.09
C SER A 66 0.33 -26.26 -0.86
N LEU A 67 -1.00 -26.24 -0.72
CA LEU A 67 -1.92 -26.85 -1.66
C LEU A 67 -2.00 -26.01 -2.96
N TRP A 68 -1.14 -26.33 -3.94
CA TRP A 68 -1.05 -25.62 -5.22
C TRP A 68 -2.37 -25.53 -5.98
N SER A 69 -3.30 -26.48 -5.76
CA SER A 69 -4.67 -26.39 -6.29
C SER A 69 -5.44 -25.18 -5.77
N SER A 70 -5.30 -24.87 -4.47
CA SER A 70 -5.98 -23.72 -3.84
C SER A 70 -5.35 -22.41 -4.30
N VAL A 71 -4.02 -22.41 -4.49
CA VAL A 71 -3.29 -21.27 -5.06
C VAL A 71 -3.74 -21.01 -6.50
N ALA A 72 -3.82 -22.06 -7.33
CA ALA A 72 -4.29 -21.97 -8.70
C ALA A 72 -5.73 -21.43 -8.78
N ASP A 73 -6.64 -21.94 -7.95
CA ASP A 73 -8.02 -21.46 -7.89
C ASP A 73 -8.08 -19.96 -7.54
N ARG A 74 -7.36 -19.53 -6.50
CA ARG A 74 -7.33 -18.11 -6.09
C ARG A 74 -6.72 -17.20 -7.15
N ALA A 75 -5.58 -17.59 -7.74
CA ALA A 75 -4.90 -16.79 -8.76
C ALA A 75 -5.78 -16.62 -10.01
N THR A 76 -6.39 -17.73 -10.48
CA THR A 76 -7.30 -17.71 -11.63
C THR A 76 -8.58 -16.92 -11.34
N TYR A 77 -9.10 -16.99 -10.10
CA TYR A 77 -10.23 -16.18 -9.67
C TYR A 77 -9.91 -14.68 -9.73
N LEU A 78 -8.76 -14.27 -9.18
CA LEU A 78 -8.32 -12.87 -9.17
C LEU A 78 -8.08 -12.34 -10.58
N ASP A 79 -7.42 -13.12 -11.44
CA ASP A 79 -7.19 -12.78 -12.84
C ASP A 79 -8.50 -12.60 -13.61
N ARG A 80 -9.46 -13.52 -13.41
CA ARG A 80 -10.81 -13.38 -13.99
C ARG A 80 -11.55 -12.15 -13.46
N CYS A 81 -11.41 -11.82 -12.17
CA CYS A 81 -11.99 -10.61 -11.60
C CYS A 81 -11.40 -9.34 -12.24
N TRP A 82 -10.09 -9.36 -12.51
CA TRP A 82 -9.39 -8.29 -13.20
C TRP A 82 -9.84 -8.15 -14.66
N GLU A 83 -9.84 -9.23 -15.44
CA GLU A 83 -10.29 -9.24 -16.83
C GLU A 83 -11.73 -8.77 -16.98
N LYS A 84 -12.60 -9.19 -16.08
CA LYS A 84 -14.03 -8.85 -16.15
C LYS A 84 -14.32 -7.39 -15.81
N ARG A 85 -13.34 -6.60 -15.32
CA ARG A 85 -13.49 -5.19 -14.91
C ARG A 85 -14.84 -4.92 -14.23
N GLY A 86 -15.30 -5.86 -13.42
CA GLY A 86 -16.50 -5.71 -12.60
C GLY A 86 -16.16 -4.81 -11.42
N PHE A 87 -15.67 -3.60 -11.71
CA PHE A 87 -15.43 -2.59 -10.70
C PHE A 87 -16.79 -2.17 -10.19
N TRP A 88 -17.16 -2.74 -9.04
CA TRP A 88 -18.28 -2.25 -8.30
C TRP A 88 -17.85 -0.97 -7.59
N VAL A 89 -17.99 0.16 -8.28
CA VAL A 89 -17.70 1.47 -7.71
C VAL A 89 -18.87 1.86 -6.81
N ASN A 90 -18.71 1.64 -5.50
CA ASN A 90 -19.62 2.20 -4.50
C ASN A 90 -19.15 3.61 -4.16
N VAL A 91 -19.88 4.62 -4.62
CA VAL A 91 -19.64 6.01 -4.23
C VAL A 91 -20.41 6.28 -2.94
N LEU A 92 -19.68 6.40 -1.83
CA LEU A 92 -20.22 6.89 -0.58
C LEU A 92 -20.23 8.41 -0.63
N HIS A 93 -21.41 9.01 -0.55
CA HIS A 93 -21.56 10.45 -0.39
C HIS A 93 -22.22 10.74 0.95
N GLU A 94 -21.86 11.88 1.56
CA GLU A 94 -22.63 12.37 2.70
C GLU A 94 -24.10 12.54 2.28
N LYS A 95 -25.01 12.00 3.08
CA LYS A 95 -26.44 12.22 2.89
C LYS A 95 -26.75 13.66 3.29
N LYS A 96 -26.75 14.59 2.33
CA LYS A 96 -27.20 15.97 2.56
C LYS A 96 -28.67 15.92 2.97
N ASN A 97 -28.96 16.15 4.25
CA ASN A 97 -30.32 16.06 4.79
C ASN A 97 -31.24 17.25 4.39
N GLN A 98 -30.79 18.21 3.56
CA GLN A 98 -31.62 19.33 3.12
C GLN A 98 -31.34 19.75 1.66
N PRO A 99 -32.38 20.18 0.90
CA PRO A 99 -32.21 20.71 -0.45
C PRO A 99 -31.53 22.09 -0.44
N GLU A 100 -30.66 22.29 -1.43
CA GLU A 100 -29.81 23.48 -1.58
C GLU A 100 -30.63 24.77 -1.77
N ARG A 101 -30.86 25.49 -0.67
CA ARG A 101 -30.86 26.95 -0.75
C ARG A 101 -29.43 27.39 -0.52
N PHE A 102 -28.87 28.17 -1.45
CA PHE A 102 -27.55 28.82 -1.40
C PHE A 102 -27.13 29.17 0.03
N GLN A 103 -26.52 28.22 0.73
CA GLN A 103 -25.95 28.46 2.04
C GLN A 103 -24.58 29.06 1.75
N ARG A 104 -24.42 30.35 2.07
CA ARG A 104 -23.09 30.93 2.31
C ARG A 104 -22.33 29.92 3.16
N ARG A 105 -21.13 29.53 2.72
CA ARG A 105 -20.22 28.64 3.47
C ARG A 105 -20.29 29.05 4.94
N VAL A 106 -20.89 28.20 5.77
CA VAL A 106 -20.97 28.44 7.21
C VAL A 106 -19.54 28.42 7.72
N ALA A 107 -19.14 29.40 8.51
CA ALA A 107 -17.82 29.39 9.15
C ALA A 107 -17.65 28.07 9.90
N GLY A 108 -16.65 27.26 9.51
CA GLY A 108 -16.43 25.91 10.02
C GLY A 108 -16.86 24.76 9.11
N SER A 109 -17.41 25.02 7.91
CA SER A 109 -17.62 23.97 6.91
C SER A 109 -16.28 23.43 6.41
N GLN A 110 -16.13 22.09 6.36
CA GLN A 110 -14.90 21.43 5.93
C GLN A 110 -14.46 21.93 4.54
N SER A 111 -13.28 22.54 4.47
CA SER A 111 -12.74 23.16 3.24
C SER A 111 -12.15 22.14 2.25
N VAL A 112 -12.06 20.87 2.65
CA VAL A 112 -11.50 19.76 1.87
C VAL A 112 -12.53 18.64 1.83
N LEU A 113 -12.74 18.04 0.66
CA LEU A 113 -13.61 16.89 0.49
C LEU A 113 -13.11 15.72 1.35
N PHE A 114 -14.03 15.02 1.99
CA PHE A 114 -13.75 13.76 2.69
C PHE A 114 -13.15 12.73 1.71
N HIS A 115 -12.01 12.16 2.06
CA HIS A 115 -11.41 11.04 1.35
C HIS A 115 -11.32 9.87 2.34
N SER A 116 -12.08 8.81 2.09
CA SER A 116 -11.91 7.57 2.85
C SER A 116 -10.51 7.04 2.63
N VAL A 117 -9.79 6.84 3.73
CA VAL A 117 -8.55 6.06 3.72
C VAL A 117 -8.88 4.61 4.01
N ILE A 118 -8.23 3.70 3.30
CA ILE A 118 -8.45 2.27 3.44
C ILE A 118 -7.10 1.57 3.41
N ASP A 119 -6.94 0.57 4.28
CA ASP A 119 -5.89 -0.42 4.18
C ASP A 119 -6.49 -1.80 4.38
N ALA A 120 -5.94 -2.78 3.68
CA ALA A 120 -6.42 -4.15 3.71
C ALA A 120 -5.24 -5.12 3.72
N ARG A 121 -5.33 -6.15 4.55
CA ARG A 121 -4.22 -7.07 4.77
C ARG A 121 -4.69 -8.48 5.08
N LEU A 122 -4.00 -9.46 4.50
CA LEU A 122 -4.08 -10.85 4.93
C LEU A 122 -3.16 -11.07 6.13
N MET A 123 -3.71 -11.57 7.23
CA MET A 123 -2.98 -11.88 8.45
C MET A 123 -2.15 -13.15 8.34
N SER A 124 -1.07 -13.22 9.12
CA SER A 124 -0.15 -14.35 9.12
C SER A 124 -0.74 -15.55 9.88
N SER A 125 -1.49 -15.31 10.95
CA SER A 125 -2.24 -16.35 11.68
C SER A 125 -3.26 -15.74 12.65
N PRO A 126 -4.54 -16.14 12.61
CA PRO A 126 -5.21 -16.99 11.61
C PRO A 126 -5.29 -16.30 10.23
N ASN A 127 -5.53 -17.07 9.16
CA ASN A 127 -5.76 -16.56 7.79
C ASN A 127 -7.05 -15.74 7.69
N ASN A 128 -7.03 -14.54 8.25
CA ASN A 128 -8.11 -13.56 8.16
C ASN A 128 -7.67 -12.39 7.29
N GLU A 129 -8.57 -11.92 6.44
CA GLU A 129 -8.43 -10.64 5.76
C GLU A 129 -8.97 -9.55 6.68
N VAL A 130 -8.14 -8.56 7.01
CA VAL A 130 -8.51 -7.41 7.83
C VAL A 130 -8.56 -6.18 6.95
N ILE A 131 -9.67 -5.48 6.98
CA ILE A 131 -9.89 -4.23 6.24
C ILE A 131 -10.15 -3.15 7.26
N ALA A 132 -9.37 -2.07 7.21
CA ALA A 132 -9.58 -0.88 8.04
C ALA A 132 -9.86 0.32 7.16
N ALA A 133 -10.87 1.10 7.51
CA ALA A 133 -11.25 2.31 6.79
C ALA A 133 -11.48 3.49 7.74
N GLY A 134 -10.96 4.65 7.37
CA GLY A 134 -11.28 5.93 8.01
C GLY A 134 -12.56 6.54 7.44
N VAL A 135 -13.47 6.96 8.33
CA VAL A 135 -14.77 7.56 7.98
C VAL A 135 -15.02 8.79 8.85
N GLY A 136 -14.58 9.96 8.38
CA GLY A 136 -14.49 11.18 9.18
C GLY A 136 -13.54 10.97 10.35
N GLU A 137 -13.94 11.34 11.57
CA GLU A 137 -13.19 11.01 12.78
C GLU A 137 -13.25 9.52 13.18
N ASN A 138 -14.14 8.73 12.60
CA ASN A 138 -14.41 7.35 12.99
C ASN A 138 -13.55 6.34 12.20
N LEU A 139 -13.52 5.12 12.71
CA LEU A 139 -12.87 3.99 12.05
C LEU A 139 -13.86 2.83 11.91
N MET A 140 -13.75 2.13 10.78
CA MET A 140 -14.46 0.89 10.50
C MET A 140 -13.42 -0.21 10.29
N VAL A 141 -13.57 -1.33 10.99
CA VAL A 141 -12.70 -2.49 10.82
C VAL A 141 -13.55 -3.72 10.52
N CYS A 142 -13.22 -4.41 9.45
CA CYS A 142 -13.81 -5.69 9.08
C CYS A 142 -12.76 -6.78 9.23
N ILE A 143 -13.10 -7.84 9.97
CA ILE A 143 -12.33 -9.08 9.99
C ILE A 143 -13.12 -10.12 9.20
N LYS A 144 -12.53 -10.57 8.10
CA LYS A 144 -13.10 -11.53 7.17
C LYS A 144 -12.32 -12.83 7.21
N PRO A 145 -12.90 -13.91 7.75
CA PRO A 145 -12.26 -15.22 7.72
C PRO A 145 -12.16 -15.73 6.28
N VAL A 146 -10.99 -16.29 5.90
CA VAL A 146 -10.80 -16.85 4.56
C VAL A 146 -11.67 -18.10 4.33
N ASP A 147 -12.06 -18.80 5.39
CA ASP A 147 -12.85 -20.04 5.36
C ASP A 147 -14.35 -19.84 5.08
N GLY A 148 -14.77 -18.64 4.65
CA GLY A 148 -16.16 -18.35 4.27
C GLY A 148 -17.13 -18.20 5.45
N GLN A 149 -16.61 -18.04 6.67
CA GLN A 149 -17.41 -17.62 7.83
C GLN A 149 -17.87 -16.16 7.69
N GLN A 150 -18.85 -15.76 8.51
CA GLN A 150 -19.39 -14.39 8.46
C GLN A 150 -18.35 -13.33 8.85
N ASP A 151 -18.38 -12.23 8.10
CA ASP A 151 -17.58 -11.05 8.37
C ASP A 151 -17.96 -10.41 9.72
N THR A 152 -16.95 -10.04 10.51
CA THR A 152 -17.17 -9.30 11.76
C THR A 152 -16.78 -7.84 11.59
N TRP A 153 -17.73 -6.94 11.85
CA TRP A 153 -17.55 -5.50 11.72
C TRP A 153 -17.43 -4.83 13.09
N TYR A 154 -16.46 -3.93 13.20
CA TYR A 154 -16.23 -3.06 14.35
C TYR A 154 -16.30 -1.61 13.91
N GLN A 155 -17.03 -0.81 14.68
CA GLN A 155 -17.09 0.64 14.51
C GLN A 155 -16.47 1.30 15.73
N ILE A 156 -15.46 2.12 15.51
CA ILE A 156 -14.77 2.87 16.57
C ILE A 156 -15.12 4.35 16.41
N GLY A 157 -15.82 4.90 17.40
CA GLY A 157 -16.20 6.31 17.44
C GLY A 157 -14.99 7.20 17.74
N GLY A 158 -14.66 8.11 16.82
CA GLY A 158 -13.59 9.08 17.03
C GLY A 158 -13.89 10.03 18.19
N HIS A 159 -15.16 10.44 18.31
CA HIS A 159 -15.63 11.30 19.40
C HIS A 159 -15.39 10.68 20.79
N ASP A 160 -15.56 9.37 20.93
CA ASP A 160 -15.34 8.65 22.19
C ASP A 160 -13.86 8.68 22.63
N HIS A 161 -12.97 9.00 21.69
CA HIS A 161 -11.53 9.15 21.90
C HIS A 161 -11.09 10.63 21.88
N GLY A 162 -12.03 11.57 21.98
CA GLY A 162 -11.74 13.01 22.04
C GLY A 162 -11.50 13.68 20.69
N TYR A 163 -11.70 12.98 19.57
CA TYR A 163 -11.59 13.56 18.23
C TYR A 163 -12.87 14.29 17.81
N ARG A 164 -12.73 15.23 16.88
CA ARG A 164 -13.83 16.00 16.31
C ARG A 164 -13.75 15.96 14.79
N ALA A 165 -14.89 15.88 14.13
CA ALA A 165 -15.00 16.02 12.68
C ALA A 165 -14.16 17.18 12.14
N GLY A 166 -13.47 16.93 11.02
CA GLY A 166 -12.52 17.84 10.39
C GLY A 166 -11.11 17.71 10.95
N THR A 167 -10.86 18.18 12.17
CA THR A 167 -9.50 18.21 12.74
C THR A 167 -9.03 16.85 13.26
N GLY A 168 -9.95 15.98 13.66
CA GLY A 168 -9.67 14.64 14.14
C GLY A 168 -9.92 13.56 13.10
N ASP A 169 -10.20 13.94 11.85
CA ASP A 169 -10.50 12.98 10.78
C ASP A 169 -9.31 12.07 10.51
N ALA A 170 -9.59 10.80 10.24
CA ALA A 170 -8.60 9.84 9.80
C ALA A 170 -8.13 10.22 8.38
N THR A 171 -6.84 10.50 8.24
CA THR A 171 -6.19 10.92 6.98
C THR A 171 -5.17 9.91 6.46
N ALA A 172 -4.83 8.90 7.27
CA ALA A 172 -4.07 7.73 6.87
C ALA A 172 -4.43 6.54 7.77
N THR A 173 -4.34 5.32 7.26
CA THR A 173 -4.50 4.11 8.06
C THR A 173 -3.54 3.03 7.59
N SER A 174 -3.09 2.16 8.49
CA SER A 174 -2.36 0.95 8.14
C SER A 174 -2.71 -0.20 9.09
N VAL A 175 -2.98 -1.38 8.53
CA VAL A 175 -3.23 -2.62 9.25
C VAL A 175 -1.89 -3.27 9.59
N THR A 176 -1.66 -3.51 10.87
CA THR A 176 -0.48 -4.20 11.39
C THR A 176 -0.85 -5.45 12.18
N GLU A 177 0.13 -6.26 12.53
CA GLU A 177 -0.07 -7.51 13.26
C GLU A 177 0.97 -7.61 14.38
N SER A 178 0.53 -8.03 15.56
CA SER A 178 1.40 -8.39 16.69
C SER A 178 0.87 -9.68 17.29
N ASP A 179 1.70 -10.73 17.31
CA ASP A 179 1.36 -12.04 17.89
C ASP A 179 0.05 -12.64 17.33
N GLY A 180 -0.19 -12.51 16.02
CA GLY A 180 -1.43 -12.99 15.38
C GLY A 180 -2.65 -12.11 15.62
N ILE A 181 -2.49 -10.95 16.25
CA ILE A 181 -3.58 -10.04 16.58
C ILE A 181 -3.49 -8.79 15.70
N PRO A 182 -4.56 -8.43 14.98
CA PRO A 182 -4.53 -7.24 14.14
C PRO A 182 -4.48 -5.98 14.99
N ASN A 183 -3.72 -5.00 14.56
CA ASN A 183 -3.78 -3.64 15.10
C ASN A 183 -3.99 -2.66 13.95
N ILE A 184 -4.67 -1.55 14.24
CA ILE A 184 -4.92 -0.49 13.26
C ILE A 184 -4.14 0.73 13.67
N VAL A 185 -3.18 1.13 12.84
CA VAL A 185 -2.51 2.43 12.96
C VAL A 185 -3.33 3.47 12.25
N VAL A 186 -3.56 4.61 12.90
CA VAL A 186 -4.43 5.67 12.41
C VAL A 186 -3.68 6.98 12.49
N GLY A 187 -3.53 7.65 11.36
CA GLY A 187 -2.99 8.99 11.26
C GLY A 187 -4.14 9.97 11.04
N ARG A 188 -4.11 11.11 11.74
CA ARG A 188 -5.23 12.06 11.75
C ARG A 188 -4.85 13.43 11.22
N ALA A 189 -5.87 14.24 10.90
CA ALA A 189 -5.72 15.59 10.38
C ALA A 189 -5.02 16.57 11.35
N ASN A 190 -5.10 16.33 12.67
CA ASN A 190 -4.38 17.07 13.69
C ASN A 190 -2.93 16.59 13.87
N GLY A 191 -2.49 15.60 13.10
CA GLY A 191 -1.13 15.07 13.15
C GLY A 191 -0.91 14.01 14.23
N ASP A 192 -1.96 13.61 14.94
CA ASP A 192 -1.91 12.50 15.90
C ASP A 192 -1.81 11.16 15.17
N ILE A 193 -1.06 10.24 15.77
CA ILE A 193 -0.89 8.88 15.26
C ILE A 193 -1.09 7.93 16.44
N SER A 194 -2.07 7.04 16.34
CA SER A 194 -2.42 6.07 17.37
C SER A 194 -2.49 4.65 16.82
N ILE A 195 -2.32 3.66 17.70
CA ILE A 195 -2.47 2.23 17.40
C ILE A 195 -3.63 1.68 18.22
N HIS A 196 -4.65 1.16 17.54
CA HIS A 196 -5.78 0.45 18.16
C HIS A 196 -5.55 -1.07 18.07
N SER A 197 -5.72 -1.80 19.18
CA SER A 197 -5.47 -3.25 19.19
C SER A 197 -6.72 -4.09 18.96
N GLY A 198 -6.59 -5.19 18.24
CA GLY A 198 -7.68 -6.17 18.10
C GLY A 198 -7.98 -6.93 19.40
N LYS A 199 -7.08 -6.91 20.40
CA LYS A 199 -7.23 -7.62 21.69
C LYS A 199 -8.54 -7.28 22.39
N ASP A 200 -8.96 -6.04 22.31
CA ASP A 200 -10.13 -5.48 22.96
C ASP A 200 -11.15 -4.94 21.94
N LYS A 201 -11.19 -5.54 20.75
CA LYS A 201 -12.08 -5.12 19.65
C LYS A 201 -11.84 -3.67 19.22
N PHE A 202 -10.58 -3.22 19.26
CA PHE A 202 -10.14 -1.87 18.87
C PHE A 202 -10.70 -0.75 19.76
N ALA A 203 -11.25 -1.09 20.92
CA ALA A 203 -11.93 -0.16 21.81
C ALA A 203 -10.96 0.80 22.51
N THR A 204 -9.72 0.39 22.76
CA THR A 204 -8.69 1.23 23.38
C THR A 204 -7.52 1.50 22.43
N VAL A 205 -6.92 2.67 22.64
CA VAL A 205 -5.63 3.02 22.04
C VAL A 205 -4.54 2.29 22.82
N ALA A 206 -3.85 1.37 22.15
CA ALA A 206 -2.75 0.63 22.73
C ALA A 206 -1.49 1.50 22.87
N ARG A 207 -1.20 2.36 21.87
CA ARG A 207 -0.04 3.25 21.86
C ARG A 207 -0.32 4.53 21.08
N HIS A 208 0.30 5.63 21.52
CA HIS A 208 0.47 6.84 20.72
C HIS A 208 1.88 6.89 20.12
N LEU A 209 2.01 7.44 18.93
CA LEU A 209 3.28 7.59 18.22
C LEU A 209 3.60 9.09 18.18
N ASN A 210 4.64 9.49 18.92
CA ASN A 210 5.02 10.89 18.93
C ASN A 210 5.62 11.27 17.58
N PRO A 211 5.10 12.30 16.88
CA PRO A 211 5.76 12.83 15.71
C PRO A 211 7.13 13.39 16.11
N THR A 212 8.09 13.38 15.18
CA THR A 212 9.36 14.10 15.37
C THR A 212 9.07 15.58 15.68
N ASP A 213 9.82 16.14 16.63
CA ASP A 213 9.71 17.46 17.25
C ASP A 213 8.94 18.52 16.42
N GLU A 214 7.92 19.15 17.00
CA GLU A 214 7.09 20.17 16.34
C GLU A 214 7.90 21.34 15.77
N ALA A 215 9.10 21.57 16.33
CA ALA A 215 10.08 22.53 15.85
C ALA A 215 10.51 22.28 14.39
N LEU A 216 10.59 21.03 13.93
CA LEU A 216 10.95 20.71 12.54
C LEU A 216 9.83 21.04 11.55
N LEU A 217 8.58 21.06 12.02
CA LEU A 217 7.42 21.49 11.23
C LEU A 217 7.24 23.03 11.24
N SER A 218 8.12 23.76 11.95
CA SER A 218 8.00 25.21 12.20
C SER A 218 8.80 26.09 11.22
N HIS A 219 9.39 25.53 10.16
CA HIS A 219 10.09 26.32 9.13
C HIS A 219 9.17 27.29 8.36
N ALA A 220 7.84 27.17 8.51
CA ALA A 220 6.96 28.31 8.25
C ALA A 220 7.10 29.29 9.42
N SER A 221 7.87 30.36 9.21
CA SER A 221 8.10 31.48 10.14
C SER A 221 6.83 32.22 10.62
N ASP A 222 5.65 31.76 10.20
CA ASP A 222 4.36 32.32 10.55
C ASP A 222 3.35 31.20 10.87
N PRO A 223 2.91 31.04 12.14
CA PRO A 223 1.88 30.07 12.51
C PRO A 223 0.53 30.31 11.81
N MET A 224 0.27 31.51 11.26
CA MET A 224 -0.92 31.77 10.42
C MET A 224 -0.85 31.13 9.03
N ARG A 225 0.30 30.59 8.61
CA ARG A 225 0.49 29.92 7.30
C ARG A 225 0.50 28.39 7.37
N LYS A 226 0.34 27.78 8.55
CA LYS A 226 0.25 26.31 8.66
C LYS A 226 -1.07 25.84 8.07
N SER A 227 -1.02 25.38 6.83
CA SER A 227 -2.19 24.77 6.19
C SER A 227 -2.54 23.47 6.94
N PRO A 228 -3.84 23.11 7.09
CA PRO A 228 -4.23 21.84 7.69
C PRO A 228 -3.56 20.62 7.05
N GLY A 229 -3.23 20.69 5.75
CA GLY A 229 -2.52 19.63 5.03
C GLY A 229 -1.05 19.43 5.42
N GLN A 230 -0.42 20.40 6.10
CA GLN A 230 0.94 20.24 6.66
C GLN A 230 0.94 19.57 8.03
N VAL A 231 -0.18 19.64 8.75
CA VAL A 231 -0.34 19.05 10.08
C VAL A 231 -0.86 17.62 9.96
N ALA A 232 -1.73 17.36 8.99
CA ALA A 232 -2.29 16.05 8.75
C ALA A 232 -1.22 14.99 8.47
N VAL A 233 -1.43 13.79 9.00
CA VAL A 233 -0.66 12.61 8.61
C VAL A 233 -1.05 12.24 7.19
N SER A 234 -0.11 12.32 6.26
CA SER A 234 -0.36 12.15 4.83
C SER A 234 -0.19 10.72 4.33
N SER A 235 0.61 9.91 5.03
CA SER A 235 0.82 8.51 4.68
C SER A 235 1.21 7.68 5.90
N LEU A 236 0.73 6.44 5.96
CA LEU A 236 1.19 5.41 6.88
C LEU A 236 1.50 4.15 6.08
N GLN A 237 2.65 3.55 6.33
CA GLN A 237 3.02 2.28 5.70
C GLN A 237 3.80 1.43 6.69
N TRP A 238 3.30 0.22 6.95
CA TRP A 238 3.99 -0.77 7.76
C TRP A 238 4.71 -1.82 6.90
N HIS A 239 5.87 -2.27 7.39
CA HIS A 239 6.63 -3.38 6.84
C HIS A 239 6.62 -4.57 7.83
N PRO A 240 6.07 -5.73 7.45
CA PRO A 240 5.83 -6.84 8.39
C PRO A 240 7.11 -7.48 8.93
N GLU A 241 8.10 -7.74 8.07
CA GLU A 241 9.26 -8.53 8.46
C GLU A 241 10.23 -7.76 9.37
N THR A 242 10.29 -6.44 9.20
CA THR A 242 11.13 -5.55 10.02
C THR A 242 10.34 -4.90 11.15
N ASN A 243 9.02 -5.04 11.12
CA ASN A 243 8.07 -4.39 12.01
C ASN A 243 8.27 -2.86 12.11
N LEU A 244 8.72 -2.25 11.01
CA LEU A 244 8.90 -0.81 10.91
C LEU A 244 7.64 -0.15 10.37
N LEU A 245 7.28 0.99 10.94
CA LEU A 245 6.21 1.85 10.47
C LEU A 245 6.81 3.17 9.96
N ALA A 246 6.52 3.50 8.72
CA ALA A 246 6.80 4.80 8.14
C ALA A 246 5.56 5.70 8.22
N SER A 247 5.73 6.92 8.71
CA SER A 247 4.72 7.96 8.76
C SER A 247 5.18 9.19 7.99
N GLY A 248 4.27 9.77 7.21
CA GLY A 248 4.49 11.04 6.53
C GLY A 248 3.65 12.16 7.15
N LYS A 249 4.28 13.30 7.44
CA LYS A 249 3.61 14.50 7.93
C LYS A 249 4.30 15.74 7.39
N GLY A 250 3.56 16.59 6.67
CA GLY A 250 4.14 17.76 6.02
C GLY A 250 5.30 17.37 5.09
N SER A 251 6.50 17.85 5.36
CA SER A 251 7.73 17.53 4.61
C SER A 251 8.61 16.47 5.30
N VAL A 252 8.12 15.79 6.32
CA VAL A 252 8.91 14.91 7.19
C VAL A 252 8.44 13.47 7.03
N LEU A 253 9.39 12.57 6.79
CA LEU A 253 9.24 11.15 6.98
C LEU A 253 9.74 10.78 8.37
N THR A 254 8.97 10.01 9.11
CA THR A 254 9.33 9.49 10.43
C THR A 254 9.22 7.97 10.44
N LEU A 255 10.23 7.29 10.99
CA LEU A 255 10.28 5.84 11.14
C LEU A 255 10.11 5.43 12.61
N TYR A 256 9.24 4.47 12.85
CA TYR A 256 8.99 3.88 14.16
C TYR A 256 9.29 2.39 14.15
N ASN A 257 9.89 1.88 15.22
CA ASN A 257 10.09 0.46 15.42
C ASN A 257 9.00 -0.10 16.35
N LEU A 258 8.02 -0.78 15.77
CA LEU A 258 6.86 -1.26 16.53
C LEU A 258 7.18 -2.46 17.45
N SER A 259 8.37 -3.07 17.31
CA SER A 259 8.84 -4.18 18.15
C SER A 259 9.26 -3.74 19.55
N VAL A 260 9.46 -2.45 19.78
CA VAL A 260 9.81 -1.92 21.12
C VAL A 260 8.54 -1.91 21.97
N SER A 261 8.48 -2.76 23.00
CA SER A 261 7.21 -3.20 23.62
C SER A 261 6.68 -2.37 24.79
N ASP A 262 7.48 -1.51 25.41
CA ASP A 262 7.19 -1.10 26.80
C ASP A 262 6.61 0.32 26.94
N ASP A 263 6.59 1.12 25.88
CA ASP A 263 6.13 2.50 25.96
C ASP A 263 4.70 2.68 25.45
N GLN A 264 3.83 3.30 26.28
CA GLN A 264 2.53 3.80 25.85
C GLN A 264 2.67 4.89 24.76
N VAL A 265 3.81 5.56 24.73
CA VAL A 265 4.13 6.61 23.76
C VAL A 265 5.46 6.26 23.08
N LEU A 266 5.40 5.84 21.83
CA LEU A 266 6.58 5.41 21.08
C LEU A 266 7.23 6.62 20.38
N SER A 267 8.51 6.81 20.66
CA SER A 267 9.34 7.83 20.01
C SER A 267 9.86 7.34 18.65
N PRO A 268 10.16 8.26 17.72
CA PRO A 268 10.71 7.90 16.42
C PRO A 268 12.13 7.36 16.56
N PHE A 269 12.44 6.31 15.80
CA PHE A 269 13.78 5.75 15.71
C PHE A 269 14.66 6.56 14.74
N ASP A 270 14.09 7.04 13.64
CA ASP A 270 14.80 7.87 12.65
C ASP A 270 13.80 8.79 11.92
N TYR A 271 14.29 9.85 11.28
CA TYR A 271 13.47 10.74 10.47
C TYR A 271 14.28 11.41 9.35
N HIS A 272 13.58 11.86 8.32
CA HIS A 272 14.17 12.65 7.24
C HIS A 272 13.28 13.82 6.86
N GLU A 273 13.90 14.98 6.65
CA GLU A 273 13.21 16.22 6.33
C GLU A 273 13.49 16.64 4.88
N PHE A 274 12.45 16.65 4.05
CA PHE A 274 12.55 17.00 2.63
C PHE A 274 12.53 18.51 2.35
N SER A 275 12.17 19.35 3.32
CA SER A 275 12.08 20.82 3.17
C SER A 275 13.42 21.45 2.75
N LYS A 276 14.53 20.93 3.30
CA LYS A 276 15.91 21.42 3.05
C LYS A 276 16.38 21.21 1.62
N ALA A 277 15.68 20.37 0.84
CA ALA A 277 16.06 20.00 -0.50
C ALA A 277 15.26 20.74 -1.60
N SER A 278 14.41 21.70 -1.21
CA SER A 278 13.64 22.54 -2.14
C SER A 278 13.97 24.03 -1.94
N PRO A 279 13.92 24.86 -3.00
CA PRO A 279 14.10 26.30 -2.88
C PRO A 279 13.06 26.93 -1.94
N ALA A 280 13.42 28.04 -1.30
CA ALA A 280 12.70 28.68 -0.18
C ALA A 280 11.23 29.08 -0.42
N ASP A 281 10.73 29.02 -1.65
CA ASP A 281 9.42 29.55 -2.02
C ASP A 281 8.24 28.63 -1.68
N GLU A 282 8.45 27.32 -1.41
CA GLU A 282 7.38 26.40 -1.02
C GLU A 282 7.90 25.10 -0.37
N ALA A 283 7.30 24.70 0.75
CA ALA A 283 7.67 23.46 1.43
C ALA A 283 7.16 22.23 0.65
N SER A 284 8.05 21.28 0.37
CA SER A 284 7.67 20.01 -0.25
C SER A 284 6.77 19.19 0.66
N LEU A 285 5.65 18.69 0.15
CA LEU A 285 4.75 17.84 0.93
C LEU A 285 5.00 16.38 0.61
N LEU A 286 5.30 15.56 1.61
CA LEU A 286 5.30 14.11 1.50
C LEU A 286 3.87 13.62 1.32
N ARG A 287 3.61 12.97 0.18
CA ARG A 287 2.27 12.53 -0.26
C ARG A 287 2.04 11.04 -0.05
N SER A 288 3.07 10.23 -0.30
CA SER A 288 2.98 8.78 -0.19
C SER A 288 4.35 8.20 0.11
N THR A 289 4.37 7.17 0.95
CA THR A 289 5.59 6.46 1.35
C THR A 289 5.35 4.97 1.20
N LYS A 290 6.29 4.25 0.58
CA LYS A 290 6.18 2.81 0.34
C LYS A 290 7.49 2.10 0.63
N PHE A 291 7.45 1.03 1.42
CA PHE A 291 8.60 0.14 1.53
C PHE A 291 8.75 -0.66 0.23
N MET A 292 9.97 -0.67 -0.29
CA MET A 292 10.37 -1.44 -1.48
C MET A 292 11.08 -2.74 -1.09
N GLY A 293 11.63 -2.77 0.12
CA GLY A 293 12.20 -3.94 0.78
C GLY A 293 12.40 -3.67 2.26
N LYS A 294 13.24 -4.48 2.92
CA LYS A 294 13.53 -4.38 4.36
C LYS A 294 14.20 -3.06 4.75
N ASP A 295 15.05 -2.53 3.87
CA ASP A 295 15.89 -1.36 4.10
C ASP A 295 15.64 -0.23 3.08
N ILE A 296 14.74 -0.40 2.12
CA ILE A 296 14.48 0.59 1.06
C ILE A 296 13.08 1.17 1.19
N VAL A 297 12.99 2.49 1.16
CA VAL A 297 11.73 3.25 1.18
C VAL A 297 11.66 4.21 -0.01
N ALA A 298 10.54 4.22 -0.72
CA ALA A 298 10.23 5.21 -1.76
C ALA A 298 9.30 6.29 -1.19
N CYS A 299 9.51 7.53 -1.60
CA CYS A 299 8.78 8.71 -1.15
C CYS A 299 8.33 9.55 -2.34
N ALA A 300 7.03 9.84 -2.40
CA ALA A 300 6.41 10.75 -3.34
C ALA A 300 6.21 12.12 -2.69
N LEU A 301 6.72 13.16 -3.32
CA LEU A 301 6.67 14.54 -2.86
C LEU A 301 5.85 15.41 -3.81
N GLY A 302 5.24 16.47 -3.25
CA GLY A 302 4.54 17.50 -3.99
C GLY A 302 5.27 18.84 -3.95
N GLY A 303 5.07 19.65 -5.00
CA GLY A 303 5.59 21.02 -5.07
C GLY A 303 7.12 21.09 -5.18
N THR A 304 7.76 20.11 -5.82
CA THR A 304 9.22 20.05 -5.95
C THR A 304 9.65 19.63 -7.35
N ARG A 305 10.92 19.89 -7.69
CA ARG A 305 11.54 19.47 -8.95
C ARG A 305 12.01 18.02 -8.92
N ASN A 306 12.22 17.47 -7.73
CA ASN A 306 12.60 16.07 -7.53
C ASN A 306 11.52 15.35 -6.71
N PRO A 307 10.32 15.13 -7.30
CA PRO A 307 9.15 14.68 -6.55
C PRO A 307 9.17 13.19 -6.26
N LEU A 308 10.07 12.43 -6.86
CA LEU A 308 10.27 11.02 -6.54
C LEU A 308 11.67 10.82 -5.95
N ARG A 309 11.70 10.32 -4.72
CA ARG A 309 12.92 10.00 -3.98
C ARG A 309 12.85 8.61 -3.39
N TRP A 310 14.01 8.03 -3.14
CA TRP A 310 14.10 6.79 -2.40
C TRP A 310 15.21 6.88 -1.37
N GLY A 311 15.02 6.19 -0.25
CA GLY A 311 15.93 6.17 0.87
C GLY A 311 16.37 4.75 1.18
N GLN A 312 17.60 4.62 1.65
CA GLN A 312 18.16 3.39 2.19
C GLN A 312 18.43 3.56 3.68
N LEU A 313 17.90 2.63 4.47
CA LEU A 313 18.14 2.51 5.89
C LEU A 313 19.51 1.84 6.11
N THR A 314 20.47 2.61 6.59
CA THR A 314 21.80 2.11 6.94
C THR A 314 21.96 2.07 8.47
N PRO A 315 22.96 1.34 9.01
CA PRO A 315 23.23 1.36 10.45
C PRO A 315 23.52 2.76 11.02
N THR A 316 23.95 3.70 10.16
CA THR A 316 24.22 5.10 10.53
C THR A 316 23.01 6.03 10.35
N GLY A 317 21.86 5.50 9.94
CA GLY A 317 20.63 6.25 9.69
C GLY A 317 20.14 6.20 8.24
N LEU A 318 19.08 6.97 7.98
CA LEU A 318 18.37 7.02 6.71
C LEU A 318 19.02 7.97 5.70
N GLN A 319 19.40 7.47 4.53
CA GLN A 319 20.02 8.24 3.45
C GLN A 319 19.12 8.28 2.22
N PHE A 320 18.89 9.47 1.66
CA PHE A 320 18.00 9.68 0.50
C PHE A 320 18.73 10.02 -0.79
N PHE A 321 18.16 9.57 -1.91
CA PHE A 321 18.63 9.78 -3.26
C PHE A 321 17.45 10.20 -4.16
N ASP A 322 17.75 10.96 -5.21
CA ASP A 322 16.77 11.29 -6.25
C ASP A 322 16.52 10.08 -7.16
N ALA A 323 15.28 9.88 -7.59
CA ALA A 323 14.98 8.87 -8.61
C ALA A 323 15.39 9.38 -10.01
N HIS A 324 16.06 8.53 -10.78
CA HIS A 324 16.65 8.87 -12.08
C HIS A 324 15.61 9.32 -13.14
N SER A 325 14.34 8.93 -12.97
CA SER A 325 13.25 9.22 -13.93
C SER A 325 12.62 10.61 -13.80
N ASN A 326 13.17 11.52 -13.00
CA ASN A 326 12.61 12.88 -12.93
C ASN A 326 12.73 13.67 -14.26
N SER A 327 13.60 13.26 -15.21
CA SER A 327 13.85 14.01 -16.45
C SER A 327 13.75 13.22 -17.77
N MET A 328 13.61 11.90 -17.75
CA MET A 328 13.73 11.07 -18.96
C MET A 328 12.35 10.60 -19.43
N HIS A 329 11.97 11.03 -20.64
CA HIS A 329 10.70 10.77 -21.36
C HIS A 329 9.54 11.72 -21.07
N VAL A 330 9.83 13.02 -21.15
CA VAL A 330 8.85 13.96 -21.73
C VAL A 330 8.97 13.76 -23.24
N ASP A 331 8.03 13.03 -23.85
CA ASP A 331 7.89 12.91 -25.30
C ASP A 331 7.99 14.29 -25.95
N ASP A 332 8.59 14.41 -27.13
CA ASP A 332 8.69 15.69 -27.87
C ASP A 332 7.31 16.36 -28.07
N ALA A 333 6.22 15.59 -28.01
CA ALA A 333 4.85 16.10 -28.02
C ALA A 333 4.50 16.96 -26.78
N SER A 334 5.03 16.63 -25.59
CA SER A 334 4.83 17.39 -24.36
C SER A 334 5.70 18.66 -24.27
N ARG A 335 6.83 18.71 -24.98
CA ARG A 335 7.66 19.93 -25.09
C ARG A 335 6.96 21.06 -25.86
N LEU A 336 5.94 20.74 -26.65
CA LEU A 336 5.14 21.72 -27.39
C LEU A 336 4.03 22.35 -26.54
N ILE A 337 3.70 21.78 -25.37
CA ILE A 337 2.57 22.21 -24.52
C ILE A 337 3.05 22.83 -23.20
N SER A 338 4.20 22.44 -22.66
CA SER A 338 4.75 23.00 -21.42
C SER A 338 6.17 23.55 -21.61
N GLY A 339 6.33 24.82 -21.27
CA GLY A 339 7.63 25.48 -21.27
C GLY A 339 8.54 24.91 -20.19
N GLY A 340 9.65 24.28 -20.60
CA GLY A 340 10.85 24.13 -19.79
C GLY A 340 10.86 23.01 -18.74
N VAL A 341 11.94 22.22 -18.74
CA VAL A 341 12.29 21.11 -17.82
C VAL A 341 12.64 21.62 -16.40
N SER A 342 11.86 22.57 -15.84
CA SER A 342 12.19 23.28 -14.59
C SER A 342 10.97 23.57 -13.70
N GLU A 343 9.79 23.11 -14.08
CA GLU A 343 8.56 23.33 -13.32
C GLU A 343 8.46 22.36 -12.14
N LYS A 344 8.04 22.87 -10.98
CA LYS A 344 7.70 22.03 -9.83
C LYS A 344 6.55 21.12 -10.23
N THR A 345 6.60 19.86 -9.82
CA THR A 345 5.50 18.92 -10.04
C THR A 345 5.23 18.11 -8.77
N THR A 346 4.20 17.27 -8.83
CA THR A 346 3.72 16.48 -7.71
C THR A 346 3.51 15.04 -8.14
N VAL A 347 4.12 14.12 -7.40
CA VAL A 347 3.74 12.70 -7.45
C VAL A 347 2.63 12.51 -6.42
N ARG A 348 1.45 12.12 -6.89
CA ARG A 348 0.22 12.00 -6.10
C ARG A 348 0.17 10.69 -5.32
N ALA A 349 0.64 9.61 -5.93
CA ALA A 349 0.67 8.27 -5.35
C ALA A 349 1.80 7.43 -5.96
N ILE A 350 2.27 6.45 -5.22
CA ILE A 350 3.26 5.47 -5.65
C ILE A 350 2.87 4.08 -5.15
N GLU A 351 3.19 3.05 -5.92
CA GLU A 351 2.97 1.65 -5.53
C GLU A 351 4.11 0.74 -6.03
N PRO A 352 4.71 -0.08 -5.14
CA PRO A 352 5.64 -1.14 -5.52
C PRO A 352 5.05 -2.12 -6.52
N VAL A 353 5.77 -2.41 -7.60
CA VAL A 353 5.38 -3.47 -8.54
C VAL A 353 5.96 -4.79 -8.06
N ARG A 354 5.18 -5.50 -7.22
CA ARG A 354 5.55 -6.83 -6.73
C ARG A 354 5.52 -7.85 -7.87
N GLY A 355 6.44 -8.82 -7.85
CA GLY A 355 6.54 -9.83 -8.91
C GLY A 355 7.54 -9.56 -10.02
N GLY A 356 8.12 -8.36 -10.05
CA GLY A 356 9.23 -8.02 -10.94
C GLY A 356 10.53 -7.86 -10.16
N SER A 357 11.30 -6.83 -10.52
CA SER A 357 12.43 -6.37 -9.69
C SER A 357 11.93 -5.65 -8.44
N GLU A 358 12.57 -5.88 -7.31
CA GLU A 358 12.31 -5.20 -6.02
C GLU A 358 12.48 -3.68 -6.09
N ASN A 359 13.12 -3.18 -7.15
CA ASN A 359 13.35 -1.76 -7.37
C ASN A 359 12.32 -1.10 -8.30
N LEU A 360 11.26 -1.82 -8.68
CA LEU A 360 10.27 -1.34 -9.64
C LEU A 360 9.10 -0.66 -8.94
N LEU A 361 8.81 0.58 -9.35
CA LEU A 361 7.77 1.42 -8.77
C LEU A 361 6.83 1.95 -9.86
N LEU A 362 5.53 1.93 -9.60
CA LEU A 362 4.53 2.67 -10.38
C LEU A 362 4.24 4.00 -9.69
N SER A 363 4.16 5.09 -10.45
CA SER A 363 3.94 6.44 -9.92
C SER A 363 2.85 7.17 -10.71
N ALA A 364 1.99 7.90 -10.01
CA ALA A 364 0.92 8.72 -10.57
C ALA A 364 1.23 10.20 -10.36
N TRP A 365 1.19 10.99 -11.44
CA TRP A 365 1.67 12.37 -11.46
C TRP A 365 0.53 13.37 -11.65
N ASP A 366 0.75 14.61 -11.24
CA ASP A 366 -0.27 15.68 -11.32
C ASP A 366 -0.59 16.12 -12.76
N ASP A 367 0.28 15.79 -13.70
CA ASP A 367 0.06 15.98 -15.15
C ASP A 367 -0.86 14.91 -15.76
N GLY A 368 -1.41 14.01 -14.95
CA GLY A 368 -2.28 12.92 -15.37
C GLY A 368 -1.54 11.70 -15.92
N THR A 369 -0.21 11.67 -15.89
CA THR A 369 0.59 10.53 -16.37
C THR A 369 0.83 9.47 -15.29
N TYR A 370 0.95 8.22 -15.73
CA TYR A 370 1.45 7.11 -14.93
C TYR A 370 2.81 6.69 -15.45
N ARG A 371 3.79 6.54 -14.57
CA ARG A 371 5.18 6.25 -14.95
C ARG A 371 5.72 5.08 -14.14
N GLN A 372 6.33 4.15 -14.85
CA GLN A 372 7.08 3.04 -14.27
C GLN A 372 8.54 3.47 -14.08
N VAL A 373 9.06 3.32 -12.87
CA VAL A 373 10.36 3.84 -12.45
C VAL A 373 11.18 2.72 -11.83
N TYR A 374 12.44 2.62 -12.23
CA TYR A 374 13.41 1.72 -11.63
C TYR A 374 14.30 2.50 -10.65
N LEU A 375 14.31 2.08 -9.38
CA LEU A 375 15.12 2.69 -8.33
C LEU A 375 16.52 2.08 -8.37
N THR A 376 17.44 2.73 -9.10
CA THR A 376 18.86 2.32 -9.12
C THR A 376 19.78 3.42 -8.64
N ARG A 377 20.78 3.00 -7.86
CA ARG A 377 22.00 3.76 -7.64
C ARG A 377 22.90 3.58 -8.87
N LEU A 378 23.04 4.61 -9.70
CA LEU A 378 24.16 4.64 -10.64
C LEU A 378 25.43 4.78 -9.82
N MET A 379 26.21 3.71 -9.70
CA MET A 379 27.61 3.84 -9.33
C MET A 379 28.29 4.58 -10.48
N VAL A 380 28.50 5.88 -10.30
CA VAL A 380 29.45 6.62 -11.13
C VAL A 380 30.83 6.10 -10.74
N SER A 381 31.34 5.12 -11.50
CA SER A 381 32.75 4.79 -11.48
C SER A 381 33.52 6.01 -11.99
N TYR A 382 34.26 6.67 -11.11
CA TYR A 382 35.29 7.63 -11.48
C TYR A 382 36.56 6.91 -11.90
#